data_AF-A0A0Q5NUY6-F1
#
_entry.id   AF-A0A0Q5NUY6-F1
#
_cell.length_a   1.000
_cell.length_b   1.000
_cell.length_c   1.000
_cell.angle_alpha   90.00
_cell.angle_beta   90.00
_cell.angle_gamma   90.00
#
_symmetry.space_group_name_H-M   'P 1'
#
loop_
_entity.id
_entity.type
_entity.pdbx_description
1 polymer ?
#
loop_
_entity_poly.entity_id
_entity_poly.type
_entity_poly.pdbx_seq_one_letter_code
_entity_poly.pdbx_strand_id
1 'polypeptide(L)'
;MILTAFNTDYTFLIIAGISLVLLLIIYLIKKYVKILSTVSEVFKLVFDYFYVVLIPIPILYLCYYYLFFSNGKPETYIFNSIELIKDLKNLSFWFFTAGVFSAASKLISNLVIFKNQFKKVILSSEFDELLTQKLEVLTFSDENLSRQTNLDEIWRKVTLCKYQKSFPHLMTKLHENLENELFEENNLTCYYKNLRIQANIELLSGDLVKITEISSCTVVTNSKEPVDMTFFVRSEIDDSSDVFTMLDPERTKVDGKQFDSKTFKSLTETTNVGKHVKYYTHKLEGKTEYHIERCIIMQQNLSVDRVYAFASAKIIDDLYIHLQPDKHLDVQFSGVGKNVFKNDNMKVDGQTFVNRDLLMPGEKFKVFIFKK
;
A
#
# COMPACT_ATOMS: atom_id res chain seq x y z
N MET A 1 90.58 -27.41 -69.24
CA MET A 1 90.25 -26.79 -70.53
C MET A 1 90.08 -27.96 -71.50
N ILE A 2 88.87 -28.47 -71.74
CA ILE A 2 87.88 -27.97 -72.71
C ILE A 2 86.47 -28.36 -72.24
N LEU A 3 85.53 -27.46 -72.55
CA LEU A 3 84.14 -27.39 -72.10
C LEU A 3 83.24 -28.58 -72.51
N THR A 4 82.31 -28.84 -71.61
CA THR A 4 81.00 -29.47 -71.77
C THR A 4 80.16 -28.82 -72.88
N ALA A 5 79.73 -29.61 -73.86
CA ALA A 5 78.62 -29.29 -74.75
C ALA A 5 77.90 -30.60 -75.11
N PHE A 6 76.84 -30.95 -74.36
CA PHE A 6 75.84 -31.91 -74.83
C PHE A 6 74.43 -31.57 -74.29
N ASN A 7 73.60 -31.13 -75.25
CA ASN A 7 72.14 -31.18 -75.39
C ASN A 7 71.21 -30.50 -74.37
N THR A 8 70.98 -29.21 -74.60
CA THR A 8 69.87 -28.39 -74.09
C THR A 8 68.49 -28.71 -74.72
N ASP A 9 68.43 -29.42 -75.85
CA ASP A 9 67.16 -29.58 -76.60
C ASP A 9 66.24 -30.70 -76.06
N TYR A 10 66.80 -31.75 -75.45
CA TYR A 10 66.00 -32.85 -74.88
C TYR A 10 65.41 -32.51 -73.51
N THR A 11 66.12 -31.72 -72.70
CA THR A 11 65.65 -31.26 -71.39
C THR A 11 64.42 -30.36 -71.53
N PHE A 12 64.38 -29.50 -72.56
CA PHE A 12 63.22 -28.66 -72.84
C PHE A 12 61.97 -29.48 -73.21
N LEU A 13 62.12 -30.50 -74.06
CA LEU A 13 61.01 -31.39 -74.45
C LEU A 13 60.45 -32.20 -73.27
N ILE A 14 61.31 -32.67 -72.36
CA ILE A 14 60.89 -33.39 -71.15
C ILE A 14 60.16 -32.45 -70.18
N ILE A 15 60.66 -31.24 -69.97
CA ILE A 15 60.03 -30.24 -69.08
C ILE A 15 58.68 -29.77 -69.65
N ALA A 16 58.60 -29.56 -70.97
CA ALA A 16 57.36 -29.22 -71.65
C ALA A 16 56.33 -30.37 -71.59
N GLY A 17 56.77 -31.62 -71.79
CA GLY A 17 55.93 -32.80 -71.67
C GLY A 17 55.38 -32.99 -70.26
N ILE A 18 56.22 -32.85 -69.23
CA ILE A 18 55.80 -32.94 -67.83
C ILE A 18 54.80 -31.83 -67.49
N SER A 19 55.05 -30.59 -67.95
CA SER A 19 54.13 -29.47 -67.71
C SER A 19 52.76 -29.67 -68.35
N LEU A 20 52.71 -30.27 -69.54
CA LEU A 20 51.46 -30.52 -70.26
C LEU A 20 50.64 -31.64 -69.59
N VAL A 21 51.30 -32.69 -69.10
CA VAL A 21 50.66 -33.74 -68.29
C VAL A 21 50.15 -33.18 -66.97
N LEU A 22 50.93 -32.32 -66.29
CA LEU A 22 50.51 -31.66 -65.06
C LEU A 22 49.30 -30.76 -65.26
N LEU A 23 49.26 -29.99 -66.36
CA LEU A 23 48.10 -29.17 -66.72
C LEU A 23 46.87 -30.02 -67.00
N LEU A 24 47.03 -31.18 -67.63
CA LEU A 24 45.93 -32.10 -67.94
C LEU A 24 45.39 -32.77 -66.68
N ILE A 25 46.27 -33.15 -65.74
CA ILE A 25 45.89 -33.65 -64.41
C ILE A 25 45.18 -32.56 -63.61
N ILE A 26 45.70 -31.33 -63.58
CA ILE A 26 45.06 -30.20 -62.89
C ILE A 26 43.67 -29.92 -63.48
N TYR A 27 43.53 -29.97 -64.81
CA TYR A 27 42.24 -29.79 -65.48
C TYR A 27 41.23 -30.88 -65.12
N LEU A 28 41.66 -32.15 -65.10
CA LEU A 28 40.82 -33.28 -64.70
C LEU A 28 40.41 -33.22 -63.22
N ILE A 29 41.34 -32.88 -62.32
CA ILE A 29 41.07 -32.68 -60.89
C ILE A 29 40.06 -31.53 -60.70
N LYS A 30 40.25 -30.41 -61.41
CA LYS A 30 39.35 -29.24 -61.31
C LYS A 30 37.94 -29.56 -61.80
N LYS A 31 37.79 -30.42 -62.83
CA LYS A 31 36.49 -30.89 -63.33
C LYS A 31 35.81 -31.85 -62.35
N TYR A 32 36.55 -32.77 -61.73
CA TYR A 32 36.00 -33.74 -60.77
C TYR A 32 35.62 -33.08 -59.44
N VAL A 33 36.43 -32.16 -58.92
CA VAL A 33 36.15 -31.41 -57.68
C VAL A 33 34.88 -30.56 -57.80
N LYS A 34 34.62 -29.98 -58.97
CA LYS A 34 33.40 -29.19 -59.21
C LYS A 34 32.12 -30.05 -59.18
N ILE A 35 32.17 -31.27 -59.70
CA ILE A 35 31.04 -32.21 -59.63
C ILE A 35 30.83 -32.70 -58.20
N LEU A 36 31.93 -33.01 -57.49
CA LEU A 36 31.87 -33.46 -56.11
C LEU A 36 31.32 -32.39 -55.16
N SER A 37 31.63 -31.10 -55.39
CA SER A 37 31.09 -30.01 -54.58
C SER A 37 29.59 -29.82 -54.79
N THR A 38 29.10 -29.92 -56.03
CA THR A 38 27.66 -29.82 -56.33
C THR A 38 26.88 -31.00 -55.73
N VAL A 39 27.42 -32.22 -55.79
CA VAL A 39 26.80 -33.39 -55.14
C VAL A 39 26.80 -33.25 -53.62
N SER A 40 27.89 -32.74 -53.03
CA SER A 40 27.97 -32.47 -51.58
C SER A 40 26.96 -31.41 -51.11
N GLU A 41 26.76 -30.34 -51.89
CA GLU A 41 25.75 -29.32 -51.61
C GLU A 41 24.32 -29.86 -51.71
N VAL A 42 24.04 -30.70 -52.70
CA VAL A 42 22.74 -31.40 -52.83
C VAL A 42 22.54 -32.38 -51.67
N PHE A 43 23.57 -33.14 -51.27
CA PHE A 43 23.49 -34.01 -50.11
C PHE A 43 23.29 -33.24 -48.81
N LYS A 44 23.95 -32.09 -48.63
CA LYS A 44 23.71 -31.19 -47.50
C LYS A 44 22.25 -30.71 -47.48
N LEU A 45 21.74 -30.24 -48.61
CA LEU A 45 20.33 -29.85 -48.74
C LEU A 45 19.37 -31.01 -48.45
N VAL A 46 19.69 -32.23 -48.92
CA VAL A 46 18.90 -33.43 -48.64
C VAL A 46 18.96 -33.84 -47.17
N PHE A 47 20.08 -33.66 -46.48
CA PHE A 47 20.19 -33.92 -45.04
C PHE A 47 19.53 -32.83 -44.19
N ASP A 48 19.70 -31.57 -44.55
CA ASP A 48 19.13 -30.41 -43.85
C ASP A 48 17.60 -30.38 -43.98
N TYR A 49 17.08 -30.83 -45.14
CA TYR A 49 15.65 -30.94 -45.42
C TYR A 49 15.18 -32.39 -45.55
N PHE A 50 15.83 -33.33 -44.87
CA PHE A 50 15.56 -34.77 -44.96
C PHE A 50 14.07 -35.10 -44.83
N TYR A 51 13.38 -34.46 -43.88
CA TYR A 51 11.94 -34.63 -43.70
C TYR A 51 11.11 -34.16 -44.91
N VAL A 52 11.52 -33.11 -45.60
CA VAL A 52 10.82 -32.57 -46.79
C VAL A 52 11.03 -33.48 -48.00
N VAL A 53 12.23 -34.04 -48.14
CA VAL A 53 12.59 -34.98 -49.23
C VAL A 53 11.82 -36.30 -49.11
N LEU A 54 11.37 -36.67 -47.91
CA LEU A 54 10.69 -37.94 -47.64
C LEU A 54 9.17 -37.87 -47.74
N ILE A 55 8.56 -36.67 -47.68
CA ILE A 55 7.11 -36.43 -47.86
C ILE A 55 6.57 -36.94 -49.22
N PRO A 56 7.30 -36.80 -50.35
CA PRO A 56 6.86 -37.35 -51.62
C PRO A 56 6.63 -38.86 -51.61
N ILE A 57 7.28 -39.64 -50.73
CA ILE A 57 7.19 -41.10 -50.73
C ILE A 57 5.78 -41.60 -50.29
N PRO A 58 5.23 -41.18 -49.13
CA PRO A 58 3.84 -41.47 -48.77
C PRO A 58 2.83 -40.89 -49.76
N ILE A 59 3.09 -39.70 -50.33
CA ILE A 59 2.20 -39.09 -51.34
C ILE A 59 2.16 -39.95 -52.59
N LEU A 60 3.31 -40.40 -53.10
CA LEU A 60 3.41 -41.27 -54.27
C LEU A 60 2.71 -42.61 -54.02
N TYR A 61 2.87 -43.20 -52.82
CA TYR A 61 2.14 -44.40 -52.43
C TYR A 61 0.62 -44.18 -52.40
N LEU A 62 0.13 -43.08 -51.81
CA LEU A 62 -1.29 -42.75 -51.76
C LEU A 62 -1.87 -42.46 -53.14
N CYS A 63 -1.16 -41.69 -53.97
CA CYS A 63 -1.53 -41.43 -55.36
C CYS A 63 -1.61 -42.75 -56.16
N TYR A 64 -0.63 -43.64 -55.99
CA TYR A 64 -0.64 -44.94 -56.64
C TYR A 64 -1.81 -45.81 -56.17
N TYR A 65 -2.01 -45.93 -54.85
CA TYR A 65 -3.10 -46.71 -54.27
C TYR A 65 -4.48 -46.22 -54.73
N TYR A 66 -4.70 -44.91 -54.75
CA TYR A 66 -5.97 -44.31 -55.16
C TYR A 66 -6.21 -44.42 -56.68
N LEU A 67 -5.19 -44.16 -57.50
CA LEU A 67 -5.34 -44.19 -58.96
C LEU A 67 -5.51 -45.60 -59.51
N PHE A 68 -4.80 -46.60 -58.94
CA PHE A 68 -4.71 -47.94 -59.51
C PHE A 68 -5.50 -49.00 -58.74
N PHE A 69 -5.50 -48.96 -57.40
CA PHE A 69 -6.13 -50.01 -56.59
C PHE A 69 -7.61 -49.73 -56.29
N SER A 70 -7.98 -48.46 -56.05
CA SER A 70 -9.37 -48.06 -55.78
C SER A 70 -10.28 -48.10 -57.01
N ASN A 71 -9.71 -48.02 -58.22
CA ASN A 71 -10.46 -47.94 -59.49
C ASN A 71 -10.59 -49.29 -60.22
N GLY A 72 -10.22 -50.41 -59.58
CA GLY A 72 -10.54 -51.75 -60.07
C GLY A 72 -9.94 -52.15 -61.43
N LYS A 73 -8.82 -51.55 -61.87
CA LYS A 73 -8.15 -51.91 -63.12
C LYS A 73 -6.88 -52.73 -62.84
N PRO A 74 -6.90 -54.07 -63.01
CA PRO A 74 -5.78 -54.92 -62.62
C PRO A 74 -4.73 -55.16 -63.72
N GLU A 75 -4.64 -54.32 -64.76
CA GLU A 75 -3.68 -54.58 -65.86
C GLU A 75 -2.89 -53.35 -66.30
N THR A 76 -1.62 -53.32 -65.84
CA THR A 76 -0.38 -52.90 -66.55
C THR A 76 -0.24 -51.42 -66.98
N TYR A 77 0.88 -50.71 -66.84
CA TYR A 77 2.30 -51.00 -67.09
C TYR A 77 3.20 -50.05 -66.25
N ILE A 78 4.44 -50.48 -65.96
CA ILE A 78 5.63 -49.75 -65.43
C ILE A 78 6.10 -50.15 -64.00
N PHE A 79 5.22 -50.42 -63.02
CA PHE A 79 5.64 -50.85 -61.66
C PHE A 79 4.98 -52.16 -61.21
N ASN A 80 5.31 -53.27 -61.87
CA ASN A 80 4.66 -54.56 -61.64
C ASN A 80 5.31 -55.44 -60.56
N SER A 81 6.18 -54.90 -59.69
CA SER A 81 6.66 -55.67 -58.54
C SER A 81 5.76 -55.39 -57.34
N ILE A 82 4.99 -56.41 -56.96
CA ILE A 82 4.25 -56.46 -55.68
C ILE A 82 5.18 -56.12 -54.51
N GLU A 83 6.46 -56.43 -54.64
CA GLU A 83 7.53 -56.07 -53.69
C GLU A 83 7.76 -54.56 -53.60
N LEU A 84 7.87 -53.80 -54.70
CA LEU A 84 8.05 -52.34 -54.62
C LEU A 84 6.87 -51.66 -53.94
N ILE A 85 5.64 -52.13 -54.20
CA ILE A 85 4.43 -51.58 -53.58
C ILE A 85 4.42 -51.90 -52.07
N LYS A 86 4.83 -53.11 -51.69
CA LYS A 86 4.96 -53.53 -50.29
C LYS A 86 6.05 -52.71 -49.58
N ASP A 87 7.16 -52.45 -50.25
CA ASP A 87 8.25 -51.65 -49.71
C ASP A 87 7.85 -50.18 -49.57
N LEU A 88 7.20 -49.58 -50.57
CA LEU A 88 6.64 -48.23 -50.51
C LEU A 88 5.60 -48.09 -49.38
N LYS A 89 4.74 -49.09 -49.20
CA LYS A 89 3.77 -49.15 -48.10
C LYS A 89 4.47 -49.19 -46.74
N ASN A 90 5.45 -50.07 -46.59
CA ASN A 90 6.20 -50.20 -45.35
C ASN A 90 6.97 -48.92 -45.04
N LEU A 91 7.66 -48.33 -46.03
CA LEU A 91 8.38 -47.08 -45.88
C LEU A 91 7.44 -45.95 -45.47
N SER A 92 6.28 -45.85 -46.11
CA SER A 92 5.25 -44.85 -45.79
C SER A 92 4.71 -45.03 -44.38
N PHE A 93 4.49 -46.27 -43.95
CA PHE A 93 4.06 -46.59 -42.58
C PHE A 93 5.11 -46.20 -41.54
N TRP A 94 6.39 -46.51 -41.80
CA TRP A 94 7.51 -46.10 -40.95
C TRP A 94 7.63 -44.58 -40.87
N PHE A 95 7.47 -43.86 -41.99
CA PHE A 95 7.49 -42.39 -42.00
C PHE A 95 6.32 -41.78 -41.24
N PHE A 96 5.11 -42.30 -41.42
CA PHE A 96 3.93 -41.78 -40.76
C PHE A 96 3.99 -42.00 -39.24
N THR A 97 4.42 -43.19 -38.81
CA THR A 97 4.59 -43.52 -37.39
C THR A 97 5.70 -42.70 -36.74
N ALA A 98 6.85 -42.54 -37.42
CA ALA A 98 7.94 -41.69 -36.93
C ALA A 98 7.53 -40.20 -36.85
N GLY A 99 6.76 -39.71 -37.83
CA GLY A 99 6.26 -38.33 -37.85
C GLY A 99 5.28 -38.04 -36.72
N VAL A 100 4.30 -38.92 -36.50
CA VAL A 100 3.34 -38.83 -35.38
C VAL A 100 4.07 -38.89 -34.03
N PHE A 101 5.04 -39.81 -33.89
CA PHE A 101 5.83 -39.92 -32.65
C PHE A 101 6.69 -38.68 -32.38
N SER A 102 7.30 -38.10 -33.42
CA SER A 102 8.07 -36.85 -33.32
C SER A 102 7.19 -35.66 -32.89
N ALA A 103 6.00 -35.52 -33.49
CA ALA A 103 5.06 -34.46 -33.12
C ALA A 103 4.55 -34.61 -31.68
N ALA A 104 4.21 -35.84 -31.26
CA ALA A 104 3.79 -36.13 -29.90
C ALA A 104 4.91 -35.87 -28.88
N SER A 105 6.13 -36.30 -29.17
CA SER A 105 7.32 -36.06 -28.34
C SER A 105 7.62 -34.56 -28.19
N LYS A 106 7.48 -33.79 -29.28
CA LYS A 106 7.65 -32.32 -29.27
C LYS A 106 6.60 -31.62 -28.42
N LEU A 107 5.33 -32.07 -28.47
CA LEU A 107 4.27 -31.55 -27.61
C LEU A 107 4.52 -31.85 -26.13
N ILE A 108 4.91 -33.09 -25.80
CA ILE A 108 5.26 -33.49 -24.42
C ILE A 108 6.46 -32.67 -23.92
N SER A 109 7.49 -32.51 -24.76
CA SER A 109 8.67 -31.71 -24.45
C SER A 109 8.31 -30.24 -24.20
N ASN A 110 7.46 -29.64 -25.06
CA ASN A 110 7.00 -28.26 -24.86
C ASN A 110 6.20 -28.08 -23.57
N LEU A 111 5.36 -29.06 -23.18
CA LEU A 111 4.65 -29.02 -21.90
C LEU A 111 5.59 -29.11 -20.71
N VAL A 112 6.62 -29.95 -20.78
CA VAL A 112 7.67 -30.06 -19.75
C VAL A 112 8.48 -28.76 -19.66
N ILE A 113 8.85 -28.18 -20.80
CA ILE A 113 9.56 -26.89 -20.86
C ILE A 113 8.68 -25.78 -20.27
N PHE A 114 7.42 -25.69 -20.66
CA PHE A 114 6.48 -24.70 -20.13
C PHE A 114 6.30 -24.86 -18.61
N LYS A 115 6.11 -26.09 -18.12
CA LYS A 115 6.03 -26.38 -16.68
C LYS A 115 7.30 -25.95 -15.95
N ASN A 116 8.46 -26.22 -16.52
CA ASN A 116 9.75 -25.83 -15.93
C ASN A 116 9.94 -24.31 -15.93
N GLN A 117 9.54 -23.61 -16.99
CA GLN A 117 9.59 -22.15 -17.06
C GLN A 117 8.61 -21.51 -16.08
N PHE A 118 7.37 -21.99 -16.01
CA PHE A 118 6.38 -21.51 -15.05
C PHE A 118 6.83 -21.74 -13.61
N LYS A 119 7.36 -22.93 -13.30
CA LYS A 119 7.96 -23.22 -11.99
C LYS A 119 9.13 -22.28 -11.69
N LYS A 120 9.98 -21.99 -12.68
CA LYS A 120 11.09 -21.05 -12.54
C LYS A 120 10.62 -19.63 -12.25
N VAL A 121 9.52 -19.18 -12.87
CA VAL A 121 8.92 -17.86 -12.63
C VAL A 121 8.32 -17.79 -11.23
N ILE A 122 7.51 -18.76 -10.81
CA ILE A 122 6.91 -18.75 -9.46
C ILE A 122 7.95 -18.83 -8.35
N LEU A 123 9.01 -19.62 -8.55
CA LEU A 123 10.11 -19.74 -7.59
C LEU A 123 11.18 -18.66 -7.77
N SER A 124 10.96 -17.67 -8.64
CA SER A 124 11.91 -16.58 -8.83
C SER A 124 11.82 -15.60 -7.67
N SER A 125 12.97 -15.05 -7.28
CA SER A 125 13.01 -13.95 -6.31
C SER A 125 12.23 -12.73 -6.76
N GLU A 126 12.14 -12.49 -8.07
CA GLU A 126 11.38 -11.39 -8.65
C GLU A 126 9.86 -11.55 -8.43
N PHE A 127 9.34 -12.78 -8.57
CA PHE A 127 7.94 -13.08 -8.26
C PHE A 127 7.67 -12.97 -6.76
N ASP A 128 8.56 -13.51 -5.92
CA ASP A 128 8.43 -13.38 -4.46
C ASP A 128 8.47 -11.92 -4.01
N GLU A 129 9.39 -11.11 -4.52
CA GLU A 129 9.51 -9.68 -4.20
C GLU A 129 8.26 -8.91 -4.64
N LEU A 130 7.76 -9.17 -5.86
CA LEU A 130 6.53 -8.57 -6.36
C LEU A 130 5.32 -8.98 -5.49
N LEU A 131 5.22 -10.27 -5.15
CA LEU A 131 4.14 -10.80 -4.33
C LEU A 131 4.17 -10.19 -2.93
N THR A 132 5.33 -10.15 -2.29
CA THR A 132 5.52 -9.51 -0.98
C THR A 132 5.14 -8.04 -1.02
N GLN A 133 5.62 -7.29 -2.02
CA GLN A 133 5.28 -5.87 -2.17
C GLN A 133 3.77 -5.67 -2.34
N LYS A 134 3.11 -6.51 -3.15
CA LYS A 134 1.65 -6.44 -3.31
C LYS A 134 0.90 -6.82 -2.04
N LEU A 135 1.36 -7.84 -1.33
CA LEU A 135 0.77 -8.25 -0.06
C LEU A 135 0.93 -7.17 1.02
N GLU A 136 2.08 -6.51 1.11
CA GLU A 136 2.28 -5.40 2.05
C GLU A 136 1.33 -4.24 1.76
N VAL A 137 1.22 -3.82 0.49
CA VAL A 137 0.30 -2.76 0.08
C VAL A 137 -1.15 -3.14 0.38
N LEU A 138 -1.56 -4.38 0.10
CA LEU A 138 -2.90 -4.86 0.41
C LEU A 138 -3.14 -4.92 1.92
N THR A 139 -2.15 -5.37 2.70
CA THR A 139 -2.26 -5.50 4.16
C THR A 139 -2.48 -4.15 4.83
N PHE A 140 -1.81 -3.10 4.35
CA PHE A 140 -1.95 -1.74 4.88
C PHE A 140 -2.91 -0.85 4.06
N SER A 141 -3.71 -1.44 3.18
CA SER A 141 -4.76 -0.69 2.45
C SER A 141 -5.90 -0.30 3.39
N ASP A 142 -6.53 0.85 3.14
CA ASP A 142 -7.66 1.35 3.93
C ASP A 142 -8.83 0.35 3.99
N GLU A 143 -9.08 -0.36 2.89
CA GLU A 143 -10.12 -1.41 2.79
C GLU A 143 -9.82 -2.61 3.68
N ASN A 144 -8.54 -3.00 3.82
CA ASN A 144 -8.17 -4.08 4.72
C ASN A 144 -8.17 -3.61 6.17
N LEU A 145 -7.57 -2.45 6.45
CA LEU A 145 -7.50 -1.86 7.79
C LEU A 145 -8.88 -1.61 8.37
N SER A 146 -9.84 -1.09 7.59
CA SER A 146 -11.22 -0.85 8.07
C SER A 146 -11.98 -2.12 8.49
N ARG A 147 -11.53 -3.31 8.05
CA ARG A 147 -12.11 -4.60 8.45
C ARG A 147 -11.42 -5.23 9.66
N GLN A 148 -10.24 -4.72 10.04
CA GLN A 148 -9.50 -5.22 11.19
C GLN A 148 -10.13 -4.72 12.49
N THR A 149 -10.21 -5.59 13.48
CA THR A 149 -10.71 -5.24 14.82
C THR A 149 -9.58 -4.77 15.76
N ASN A 150 -8.32 -4.97 15.39
CA ASN A 150 -7.14 -4.69 16.21
C ASN A 150 -6.30 -3.50 15.71
N LEU A 151 -6.96 -2.47 15.16
CA LEU A 151 -6.29 -1.28 14.62
C LEU A 151 -5.38 -0.57 15.63
N ASP A 152 -5.79 -0.53 16.90
CA ASP A 152 -4.98 0.04 17.98
C ASP A 152 -3.64 -0.71 18.16
N GLU A 153 -3.70 -2.05 18.16
CA GLU A 153 -2.49 -2.88 18.26
C GLU A 153 -1.57 -2.67 17.05
N ILE A 154 -2.15 -2.57 15.84
CA ILE A 154 -1.40 -2.28 14.60
C ILE A 154 -0.71 -0.92 14.71
N TRP A 155 -1.44 0.12 15.13
CA TRP A 155 -0.88 1.46 15.34
C TRP A 155 0.27 1.44 16.34
N ARG A 156 0.09 0.75 17.48
CA ARG A 156 1.10 0.63 18.54
C ARG A 156 2.36 -0.04 17.99
N LYS A 157 2.21 -1.16 17.28
CA LYS A 157 3.33 -1.89 16.66
C LYS A 157 4.08 -1.03 15.66
N VAL A 158 3.38 -0.37 14.73
CA VAL A 158 4.00 0.51 13.71
C VAL A 158 4.79 1.64 14.39
N THR A 159 4.20 2.25 15.42
CA THR A 159 4.83 3.32 16.20
C THR A 159 6.09 2.84 16.92
N LEU A 160 6.00 1.72 17.64
CA LEU A 160 7.15 1.11 18.33
C LEU A 160 8.26 0.73 17.34
N CYS A 161 7.93 0.18 16.17
CA CYS A 161 8.93 -0.14 15.13
C CYS A 161 9.68 1.11 14.65
N LYS A 162 8.99 2.24 14.50
CA LYS A 162 9.62 3.52 14.13
C LYS A 162 10.59 4.01 15.21
N TYR A 163 10.18 3.94 16.48
CA TYR A 163 11.03 4.32 17.61
C TYR A 163 12.21 3.36 17.80
N GLN A 164 12.01 2.05 17.66
CA GLN A 164 13.08 1.06 17.79
C GLN A 164 14.19 1.28 16.75
N LYS A 165 13.84 1.63 15.52
CA LYS A 165 14.82 1.97 14.48
C LYS A 165 15.65 3.21 14.81
N SER A 166 15.07 4.17 15.52
CA SER A 166 15.69 5.49 15.75
C SER A 166 16.39 5.56 17.13
N PHE A 167 15.79 4.96 18.15
CA PHE A 167 16.20 5.04 19.55
C PHE A 167 16.01 3.68 20.30
N PRO A 168 16.80 2.65 19.96
CA PRO A 168 16.65 1.31 20.56
C PRO A 168 16.74 1.29 22.09
N HIS A 169 17.59 2.14 22.67
CA HIS A 169 17.84 2.21 24.11
C HIS A 169 16.66 2.77 24.91
N LEU A 170 15.68 3.43 24.27
CA LEU A 170 14.48 3.95 24.92
C LEU A 170 13.33 2.94 24.95
N MET A 171 13.47 1.79 24.28
CA MET A 171 12.33 0.90 24.03
C MET A 171 11.68 0.36 25.30
N THR A 172 12.45 0.04 26.33
CA THR A 172 11.93 -0.46 27.60
C THR A 172 11.00 0.57 28.26
N LYS A 173 11.40 1.85 28.26
CA LYS A 173 10.57 2.94 28.81
C LYS A 173 9.40 3.29 27.90
N LEU A 174 9.61 3.26 26.59
CA LEU A 174 8.60 3.68 25.62
C LEU A 174 7.45 2.66 25.53
N HIS A 175 7.72 1.38 25.74
CA HIS A 175 6.69 0.35 25.75
C HIS A 175 5.68 0.52 26.90
N GLU A 176 6.13 1.00 28.05
CA GLU A 176 5.32 1.21 29.25
C GLU A 176 4.50 2.50 29.20
N ASN A 177 4.91 3.49 28.40
CA ASN A 177 4.32 4.83 28.38
C ASN A 177 3.66 5.21 27.05
N LEU A 178 3.57 4.29 26.08
CA LEU A 178 2.97 4.58 24.78
C LEU A 178 1.45 4.49 24.87
N GLU A 179 0.85 5.62 25.20
CA GLU A 179 -0.60 5.82 25.26
C GLU A 179 -1.10 6.51 23.97
N ASN A 180 -2.31 6.16 23.54
CA ASN A 180 -2.98 6.81 22.42
C ASN A 180 -4.35 7.32 22.85
N GLU A 181 -4.40 8.61 23.13
CA GLU A 181 -5.63 9.31 23.50
C GLU A 181 -6.77 9.14 22.47
N LEU A 182 -6.49 8.86 21.19
CA LEU A 182 -7.56 8.59 20.20
C LEU A 182 -8.16 7.18 20.33
N PHE A 183 -7.38 6.17 20.74
CA PHE A 183 -7.81 4.76 20.79
C PHE A 183 -8.15 4.25 22.19
N GLU A 184 -7.53 4.79 23.25
CA GLU A 184 -7.56 4.17 24.59
C GLU A 184 -8.86 4.40 25.39
N GLU A 185 -9.66 5.41 25.07
CA GLU A 185 -10.82 5.79 25.90
C GLU A 185 -12.14 5.97 25.14
N ASN A 186 -12.40 5.16 24.11
CA ASN A 186 -13.63 5.33 23.32
C ASN A 186 -13.77 6.78 22.80
N ASN A 187 -12.64 7.45 22.49
CA ASN A 187 -12.63 8.86 22.09
C ASN A 187 -13.22 9.11 20.69
N LEU A 188 -13.59 8.04 20.00
CA LEU A 188 -14.31 8.03 18.73
C LEU A 188 -15.81 7.70 18.84
N THR A 189 -16.36 7.52 20.05
CA THR A 189 -17.82 7.28 20.20
C THR A 189 -18.65 8.52 19.89
N CYS A 190 -18.09 9.71 20.12
CA CYS A 190 -18.72 10.98 19.79
C CYS A 190 -17.71 12.09 19.49
N TYR A 191 -18.19 13.14 18.82
CA TYR A 191 -17.47 14.39 18.61
C TYR A 191 -18.37 15.60 18.91
N TYR A 192 -17.76 16.77 19.10
CA TYR A 192 -18.47 18.02 19.33
C TYR A 192 -18.55 18.83 18.04
N LYS A 193 -19.75 19.28 17.69
CA LYS A 193 -20.01 20.11 16.52
C LYS A 193 -20.46 21.51 16.95
N ASN A 194 -19.90 22.54 16.31
CA ASN A 194 -20.20 23.95 16.54
C ASN A 194 -20.12 24.29 18.04
N LEU A 195 -18.98 23.97 18.67
CA LEU A 195 -18.77 24.26 20.08
C LEU A 195 -18.56 25.75 20.27
N ARG A 196 -19.40 26.36 21.10
CA ARG A 196 -19.32 27.78 21.45
C ARG A 196 -19.01 27.88 22.93
N ILE A 197 -18.02 28.69 23.28
CA ILE A 197 -17.58 28.94 24.64
C ILE A 197 -17.64 30.44 24.87
N GLN A 198 -18.34 30.87 25.89
CA GLN A 198 -18.32 32.21 26.42
C GLN A 198 -17.71 32.17 27.82
N ALA A 199 -16.62 32.91 28.05
CA ALA A 199 -15.99 33.03 29.35
C ALA A 199 -16.10 34.48 29.85
N ASN A 200 -16.90 34.68 30.89
CA ASN A 200 -17.01 35.97 31.58
C ASN A 200 -16.03 35.97 32.76
N ILE A 201 -15.11 36.93 32.79
CA ILE A 201 -13.99 36.96 33.73
C ILE A 201 -14.11 38.23 34.59
N GLU A 202 -14.41 38.05 35.87
CA GLU A 202 -14.71 39.11 36.82
C GLU A 202 -13.69 39.13 37.96
N LEU A 203 -13.11 40.30 38.26
CA LEU A 203 -12.29 40.49 39.45
C LEU A 203 -13.22 40.67 40.66
N LEU A 204 -13.06 39.81 41.66
CA LEU A 204 -13.80 39.89 42.92
C LEU A 204 -13.10 40.85 43.88
N SER A 205 -12.25 40.34 44.76
CA SER A 205 -11.49 41.11 45.74
C SER A 205 -10.05 40.63 45.80
N GLY A 206 -9.11 41.55 46.05
CA GLY A 206 -7.68 41.20 46.02
C GLY A 206 -7.31 40.58 44.68
N ASP A 207 -6.62 39.43 44.69
CA ASP A 207 -6.22 38.66 43.50
C ASP A 207 -7.23 37.58 43.07
N LEU A 208 -8.44 37.56 43.64
CA LEU A 208 -9.45 36.56 43.31
C LEU A 208 -10.24 36.95 42.06
N VAL A 209 -10.29 36.02 41.10
CA VAL A 209 -11.04 36.15 39.85
C VAL A 209 -12.06 35.04 39.76
N LYS A 210 -13.27 35.39 39.35
CA LYS A 210 -14.35 34.47 39.01
C LYS A 210 -14.43 34.35 37.50
N ILE A 211 -14.43 33.12 37.00
CA ILE A 211 -14.63 32.81 35.59
C ILE A 211 -15.93 32.02 35.47
N THR A 212 -16.89 32.58 34.73
CA THR A 212 -18.13 31.88 34.38
C THR A 212 -18.03 31.45 32.92
N GLU A 213 -17.81 30.16 32.70
CA GLU A 213 -17.80 29.55 31.38
C GLU A 213 -19.20 29.04 31.03
N ILE A 214 -19.77 29.55 29.96
CA ILE A 214 -21.01 29.06 29.37
C ILE A 214 -20.66 28.45 28.03
N SER A 215 -20.99 27.18 27.81
CA SER A 215 -20.75 26.54 26.53
C SER A 215 -21.98 25.87 25.95
N SER A 216 -22.05 25.82 24.63
CA SER A 216 -23.11 25.13 23.89
C SER A 216 -22.53 24.38 22.71
N CYS A 217 -22.94 23.14 22.49
CA CYS A 217 -22.54 22.35 21.33
C CYS A 217 -23.58 21.29 20.95
N THR A 218 -23.44 20.74 19.76
CA THR A 218 -24.10 19.48 19.38
C THR A 218 -23.12 18.33 19.58
N VAL A 219 -23.48 17.36 20.41
CA VAL A 219 -22.74 16.10 20.55
C VAL A 219 -23.29 15.12 19.52
N VAL A 220 -22.43 14.65 18.63
CA VAL A 220 -22.80 13.68 17.58
C VAL A 220 -22.18 12.33 17.91
N THR A 221 -23.01 11.30 18.09
CA THR A 221 -22.58 9.93 18.41
C THR A 221 -22.55 9.04 17.17
N ASN A 222 -21.71 8.01 17.18
CA ASN A 222 -21.58 7.05 16.07
C ASN A 222 -22.72 6.01 16.01
N SER A 223 -23.49 5.85 17.08
CA SER A 223 -24.60 4.91 17.19
C SER A 223 -25.68 5.44 18.14
N LYS A 224 -26.80 4.71 18.28
CA LYS A 224 -27.86 4.98 19.27
C LYS A 224 -27.62 4.29 20.61
N GLU A 225 -26.54 3.51 20.71
CA GLU A 225 -26.17 2.84 21.95
C GLU A 225 -25.79 3.88 23.00
N PRO A 226 -25.88 3.54 24.29
CA PRO A 226 -25.58 4.50 25.33
C PRO A 226 -24.11 4.90 25.35
N VAL A 227 -23.83 6.20 25.40
CA VAL A 227 -22.48 6.76 25.45
C VAL A 227 -22.33 7.64 26.68
N ASP A 228 -21.23 7.45 27.41
CA ASP A 228 -20.87 8.31 28.53
C ASP A 228 -20.21 9.60 28.01
N MET A 229 -20.86 10.72 28.26
CA MET A 229 -20.35 12.05 28.05
C MET A 229 -19.69 12.53 29.32
N THR A 230 -18.35 12.59 29.31
CA THR A 230 -17.55 13.03 30.45
C THR A 230 -16.92 14.39 30.17
N PHE A 231 -17.05 15.28 31.13
CA PHE A 231 -16.29 16.52 31.19
C PHE A 231 -15.41 16.49 32.41
N PHE A 232 -14.22 17.08 32.30
CA PHE A 232 -13.36 17.24 33.45
C PHE A 232 -13.00 18.72 33.62
N VAL A 233 -12.79 19.11 34.87
CA VAL A 233 -12.14 20.38 35.19
C VAL A 233 -10.97 20.07 36.11
N ARG A 234 -9.83 20.72 35.84
CA ARG A 234 -8.60 20.54 36.59
C ARG A 234 -8.26 21.82 37.32
N SER A 235 -7.91 21.71 38.59
CA SER A 235 -7.39 22.80 39.42
C SER A 235 -6.03 22.43 40.02
N GLU A 236 -5.19 23.44 40.23
CA GLU A 236 -3.88 23.30 40.87
C GLU A 236 -3.99 23.21 42.41
N ILE A 237 -5.12 23.63 42.99
CA ILE A 237 -5.36 23.59 44.43
C ILE A 237 -6.67 22.85 44.69
N ASP A 238 -6.74 22.14 45.82
CA ASP A 238 -7.97 21.63 46.40
C ASP A 238 -9.03 22.74 46.53
N ASP A 239 -10.28 22.36 46.33
CA ASP A 239 -11.40 23.27 46.52
C ASP A 239 -11.43 23.80 47.96
N SER A 240 -11.42 25.12 48.09
CA SER A 240 -11.56 25.88 49.33
C SER A 240 -12.73 26.85 49.21
N SER A 241 -13.00 27.64 50.26
CA SER A 241 -14.02 28.69 50.18
C SER A 241 -13.73 29.73 49.09
N ASP A 242 -12.45 29.95 48.79
CA ASP A 242 -11.99 31.09 48.00
C ASP A 242 -11.48 30.67 46.60
N VAL A 243 -11.18 29.38 46.39
CA VAL A 243 -10.75 28.82 45.11
C VAL A 243 -11.51 27.52 44.91
N PHE A 244 -12.36 27.45 43.90
CA PHE A 244 -13.19 26.29 43.64
C PHE A 244 -13.58 26.18 42.17
N THR A 245 -14.06 25.01 41.80
CA THR A 245 -14.75 24.80 40.53
C THR A 245 -16.06 24.07 40.76
N MET A 246 -17.15 24.58 40.18
CA MET A 246 -18.44 23.92 40.20
C MET A 246 -19.15 23.97 38.86
N LEU A 247 -19.86 22.89 38.54
CA LEU A 247 -20.88 22.87 37.50
C LEU A 247 -22.16 23.50 38.06
N ASP A 248 -22.77 24.42 37.31
CA ASP A 248 -24.08 24.97 37.64
C ASP A 248 -25.18 24.09 37.01
N PRO A 249 -25.90 23.28 37.81
CA PRO A 249 -26.90 22.35 37.29
C PRO A 249 -28.16 23.06 36.77
N GLU A 250 -28.51 24.24 37.30
CA GLU A 250 -29.71 24.97 36.87
C GLU A 250 -29.57 25.55 35.47
N ARG A 251 -28.33 25.90 35.11
CA ARG A 251 -27.96 26.46 33.80
C ARG A 251 -27.43 25.42 32.82
N THR A 252 -27.26 24.17 33.25
CA THR A 252 -26.85 23.06 32.40
C THR A 252 -28.09 22.34 31.85
N LYS A 253 -28.11 22.05 30.55
CA LYS A 253 -29.25 21.42 29.87
C LYS A 253 -28.79 20.41 28.83
N VAL A 254 -29.61 19.38 28.64
CA VAL A 254 -29.49 18.40 27.55
C VAL A 254 -30.80 18.41 26.79
N ASP A 255 -30.76 18.72 25.50
CA ASP A 255 -31.95 18.91 24.64
C ASP A 255 -32.98 19.87 25.26
N GLY A 256 -32.51 20.93 25.90
CA GLY A 256 -33.34 21.94 26.57
C GLY A 256 -33.95 21.51 27.90
N LYS A 257 -33.78 20.25 28.33
CA LYS A 257 -34.21 19.78 29.65
C LYS A 257 -33.17 20.12 30.70
N GLN A 258 -33.62 20.73 31.79
CA GLN A 258 -32.77 21.06 32.95
C GLN A 258 -32.17 19.80 33.55
N PHE A 259 -30.94 19.95 34.02
CA PHE A 259 -30.11 18.86 34.49
C PHE A 259 -30.47 18.46 35.93
N ASP A 260 -30.60 17.17 36.22
CA ASP A 260 -30.71 16.67 37.61
C ASP A 260 -29.30 16.41 38.17
N SER A 261 -28.92 17.20 39.18
CA SER A 261 -27.61 17.15 39.84
C SER A 261 -27.25 15.78 40.42
N LYS A 262 -28.22 14.88 40.66
CA LYS A 262 -27.98 13.50 41.13
C LYS A 262 -27.38 12.60 40.04
N THR A 263 -27.50 12.98 38.78
CA THR A 263 -27.06 12.18 37.63
C THR A 263 -25.57 12.34 37.35
N PHE A 264 -24.96 13.44 37.77
CA PHE A 264 -23.51 13.64 37.68
C PHE A 264 -22.83 13.06 38.91
N LYS A 265 -22.09 11.96 38.74
CA LYS A 265 -21.15 11.51 39.77
C LYS A 265 -19.90 12.37 39.69
N SER A 266 -19.75 13.31 40.62
CA SER A 266 -18.48 14.00 40.81
C SER A 266 -17.48 13.01 41.40
N LEU A 267 -16.50 12.60 40.61
CA LEU A 267 -15.32 11.89 41.10
C LEU A 267 -14.17 12.89 41.16
N THR A 268 -13.64 13.09 42.36
CA THR A 268 -12.41 13.86 42.54
C THR A 268 -11.25 12.89 42.60
N GLU A 269 -10.32 13.00 41.66
CA GLU A 269 -9.08 12.24 41.67
C GLU A 269 -7.90 13.19 41.91
N THR A 270 -7.06 12.84 42.89
CA THR A 270 -5.78 13.50 43.12
C THR A 270 -4.73 12.76 42.31
N THR A 271 -4.22 13.42 41.27
CA THR A 271 -3.10 12.87 40.50
C THR A 271 -1.80 12.94 41.31
N ASN A 272 -0.81 12.08 41.00
CA ASN A 272 0.50 12.03 41.66
C ASN A 272 1.31 13.35 41.63
N VAL A 273 0.81 14.38 40.93
CA VAL A 273 1.42 15.70 40.77
C VAL A 273 0.71 16.79 41.61
N GLY A 274 -0.18 16.41 42.53
CA GLY A 274 -0.91 17.37 43.39
C GLY A 274 -2.00 18.16 42.67
N LYS A 275 -2.45 17.69 41.49
CA LYS A 275 -3.55 18.31 40.74
C LYS A 275 -4.86 17.59 41.01
N HIS A 276 -5.92 18.37 41.17
CA HIS A 276 -7.27 17.89 41.46
C HIS A 276 -8.08 17.91 40.17
N VAL A 277 -8.65 16.77 39.81
CA VAL A 277 -9.52 16.65 38.63
C VAL A 277 -10.91 16.26 39.09
N LYS A 278 -11.91 17.05 38.69
CA LYS A 278 -13.32 16.74 38.89
C LYS A 278 -13.92 16.25 37.60
N TYR A 279 -14.43 15.02 37.61
CA TYR A 279 -15.15 14.45 36.48
C TYR A 279 -16.65 14.61 36.65
N TYR A 280 -17.31 14.98 35.57
CA TYR A 280 -18.76 15.06 35.42
C TYR A 280 -19.15 14.16 34.26
N THR A 281 -19.68 12.97 34.55
CA THR A 281 -20.21 12.03 33.55
C THR A 281 -21.74 11.98 33.48
N HIS A 282 -22.30 12.05 32.27
CA HIS A 282 -23.72 11.89 31.97
C HIS A 282 -23.91 10.92 30.80
N LYS A 283 -24.92 10.06 30.87
CA LYS A 283 -25.17 9.01 29.88
C LYS A 283 -26.17 9.49 28.82
N LEU A 284 -25.74 9.53 27.56
CA LEU A 284 -26.56 9.87 26.39
C LEU A 284 -27.09 8.57 25.77
N GLU A 285 -28.40 8.48 25.46
CA GLU A 285 -29.00 7.27 24.90
C GLU A 285 -30.19 7.56 23.97
N GLY A 286 -30.35 6.73 22.93
CA GLY A 286 -31.54 6.70 22.08
C GLY A 286 -31.55 7.64 20.86
N LYS A 287 -30.59 8.57 20.77
CA LYS A 287 -30.37 9.46 19.62
C LYS A 287 -28.91 9.45 19.16
N THR A 288 -28.67 10.01 17.98
CA THR A 288 -27.33 10.23 17.40
C THR A 288 -26.84 11.66 17.55
N GLU A 289 -27.72 12.59 17.91
CA GLU A 289 -27.39 14.01 18.08
C GLU A 289 -28.09 14.54 19.34
N TYR A 290 -27.35 15.31 20.13
CA TYR A 290 -27.83 15.93 21.37
C TYR A 290 -27.35 17.37 21.44
N HIS A 291 -28.22 18.29 21.85
CA HIS A 291 -27.84 19.68 22.10
C HIS A 291 -27.51 19.86 23.58
N ILE A 292 -26.26 20.25 23.87
CA ILE A 292 -25.76 20.40 25.23
C ILE A 292 -25.51 21.88 25.50
N GLU A 293 -26.04 22.36 26.61
CA GLU A 293 -25.72 23.67 27.20
C GLU A 293 -25.11 23.42 28.57
N ARG A 294 -23.98 24.06 28.87
CA ARG A 294 -23.22 23.84 30.09
C ARG A 294 -22.82 25.17 30.71
N CYS A 295 -22.84 25.25 32.03
CA CYS A 295 -22.29 26.38 32.75
C CYS A 295 -21.35 25.89 33.86
N ILE A 296 -20.09 26.35 33.82
CA ILE A 296 -19.06 26.06 34.82
C ILE A 296 -18.67 27.38 35.47
N ILE A 297 -18.59 27.39 36.79
CA ILE A 297 -18.14 28.52 37.59
C ILE A 297 -16.83 28.12 38.25
N MET A 298 -15.79 28.90 37.97
CA MET A 298 -14.45 28.73 38.52
C MET A 298 -14.10 29.99 39.32
N GLN A 299 -13.42 29.82 40.44
CA GLN A 299 -12.80 30.92 41.19
C GLN A 299 -11.34 30.58 41.40
N GLN A 300 -10.45 31.48 40.99
CA GLN A 300 -9.00 31.28 41.05
C GLN A 300 -8.28 32.51 41.59
N ASN A 301 -7.09 32.30 42.17
CA ASN A 301 -6.23 33.36 42.67
C ASN A 301 -5.11 33.66 41.67
N LEU A 302 -5.07 34.88 41.12
CA LEU A 302 -4.08 35.31 40.12
C LEU A 302 -2.63 35.33 40.63
N SER A 303 -2.39 35.28 41.94
CA SER A 303 -1.03 35.12 42.49
C SER A 303 -0.49 33.70 42.31
N VAL A 304 -1.38 32.70 42.18
CA VAL A 304 -1.03 31.29 42.01
C VAL A 304 -1.22 30.83 40.58
N ASP A 305 -2.39 31.11 40.00
CA ASP A 305 -2.76 30.68 38.65
C ASP A 305 -3.43 31.81 37.87
N ARG A 306 -2.81 32.18 36.76
CA ARG A 306 -3.26 33.25 35.85
C ARG A 306 -3.83 32.70 34.55
N VAL A 307 -3.92 31.38 34.42
CA VAL A 307 -4.23 30.73 33.15
C VAL A 307 -5.58 30.07 33.24
N TYR A 308 -6.47 30.45 32.32
CA TYR A 308 -7.65 29.66 32.01
C TYR A 308 -7.36 28.88 30.72
N ALA A 309 -7.44 27.54 30.79
CA ALA A 309 -7.12 26.67 29.66
C ALA A 309 -8.29 25.75 29.33
N PHE A 310 -8.43 25.43 28.05
CA PHE A 310 -9.44 24.49 27.57
C PHE A 310 -8.79 23.34 26.81
N ALA A 311 -9.16 22.12 27.20
CA ALA A 311 -8.74 20.88 26.56
C ALA A 311 -9.95 19.98 26.31
N SER A 312 -9.85 19.12 25.30
CA SER A 312 -10.89 18.15 24.98
C SER A 312 -10.25 16.85 24.51
N ALA A 313 -10.68 15.73 25.11
CA ALA A 313 -10.35 14.38 24.67
C ALA A 313 -11.11 13.95 23.39
N LYS A 314 -12.17 14.70 23.02
CA LYS A 314 -12.95 14.47 21.80
C LYS A 314 -12.54 15.43 20.69
N ILE A 315 -12.79 15.01 19.45
CA ILE A 315 -12.67 15.84 18.25
C ILE A 315 -13.70 16.99 18.32
N ILE A 316 -13.30 18.19 17.89
CA ILE A 316 -14.19 19.34 17.78
C ILE A 316 -14.21 19.81 16.32
N ASP A 317 -15.41 19.85 15.76
CA ASP A 317 -15.74 20.42 14.45
C ASP A 317 -16.33 21.81 14.68
N ASP A 318 -15.57 22.85 14.35
CA ASP A 318 -15.79 24.27 14.69
C ASP A 318 -15.75 24.61 16.20
N LEU A 319 -14.92 25.59 16.54
CA LEU A 319 -14.80 26.16 17.90
C LEU A 319 -14.89 27.68 17.87
N TYR A 320 -15.84 28.23 18.60
CA TYR A 320 -16.05 29.66 18.82
C TYR A 320 -15.80 30.00 20.27
N ILE A 321 -15.04 31.06 20.52
CA ILE A 321 -14.63 31.48 21.86
C ILE A 321 -14.91 32.97 21.98
N HIS A 322 -15.64 33.35 23.02
CA HIS A 322 -15.91 34.73 23.37
C HIS A 322 -15.39 34.98 24.78
N LEU A 323 -14.44 35.90 24.91
CA LEU A 323 -13.83 36.28 26.18
C LEU A 323 -14.31 37.66 26.57
N GLN A 324 -14.93 37.77 27.74
CA GLN A 324 -15.46 39.01 28.27
C GLN A 324 -14.79 39.31 29.63
N PRO A 325 -13.61 39.96 29.63
CA PRO A 325 -13.01 40.45 30.86
C PRO A 325 -13.78 41.67 31.38
N ASP A 326 -13.82 41.82 32.70
CA ASP A 326 -14.32 43.04 33.31
C ASP A 326 -13.40 44.25 33.05
N LYS A 327 -13.82 45.43 33.53
CA LYS A 327 -13.07 46.67 33.32
C LYS A 327 -11.71 46.72 34.04
N HIS A 328 -11.48 45.87 35.04
CA HIS A 328 -10.28 45.84 35.88
C HIS A 328 -9.25 44.81 35.40
N LEU A 329 -9.64 43.95 34.47
CA LEU A 329 -8.80 42.89 33.93
C LEU A 329 -8.46 43.14 32.46
N ASP A 330 -7.35 42.56 32.04
CA ASP A 330 -6.98 42.38 30.65
C ASP A 330 -6.69 40.90 30.40
N VAL A 331 -6.90 40.46 29.15
CA VAL A 331 -6.73 39.05 28.78
C VAL A 331 -5.95 38.90 27.49
N GLN A 332 -5.05 37.92 27.48
CA GLN A 332 -4.30 37.52 26.30
C GLN A 332 -4.69 36.10 25.91
N PHE A 333 -5.28 35.94 24.73
CA PHE A 333 -5.60 34.65 24.15
C PHE A 333 -4.40 34.05 23.42
N SER A 334 -4.22 32.73 23.55
CA SER A 334 -3.21 31.97 22.83
C SER A 334 -3.74 30.59 22.43
N GLY A 335 -3.74 30.30 21.13
CA GLY A 335 -3.97 28.95 20.63
C GLY A 335 -2.80 28.03 20.96
N VAL A 336 -3.07 26.76 21.26
CA VAL A 336 -2.05 25.77 21.59
C VAL A 336 -1.69 24.93 20.36
N GLY A 337 -0.40 24.65 20.18
CA GLY A 337 0.10 23.77 19.13
C GLY A 337 -0.17 24.31 17.72
N LYS A 338 -0.84 23.51 16.88
CA LYS A 338 -1.16 23.85 15.50
C LYS A 338 -2.55 24.48 15.34
N ASN A 339 -3.27 24.72 16.44
CA ASN A 339 -4.63 25.24 16.41
C ASN A 339 -4.59 26.73 16.05
N VAL A 340 -5.02 27.08 14.84
CA VAL A 340 -5.02 28.47 14.35
C VAL A 340 -6.37 29.12 14.62
N PHE A 341 -6.38 30.20 15.39
CA PHE A 341 -7.58 30.96 15.67
C PHE A 341 -7.56 32.30 14.91
N LYS A 342 -8.71 32.68 14.36
CA LYS A 342 -8.92 33.98 13.72
C LYS A 342 -9.74 34.84 14.67
N ASN A 343 -9.41 36.14 14.74
CA ASN A 343 -10.29 37.09 15.40
C ASN A 343 -11.59 37.20 14.61
N ASP A 344 -12.71 37.00 15.28
CA ASP A 344 -14.01 37.27 14.70
C ASP A 344 -14.33 38.76 14.89
N ASN A 345 -14.58 39.47 13.79
CA ASN A 345 -14.80 40.92 13.79
C ASN A 345 -16.22 41.32 14.23
N MET A 346 -16.96 40.41 14.89
CA MET A 346 -18.25 40.75 15.49
C MET A 346 -18.03 41.84 16.55
N LYS A 347 -18.70 42.99 16.37
CA LYS A 347 -18.68 44.12 17.30
C LYS A 347 -19.50 43.79 18.56
N VAL A 348 -18.92 42.97 19.42
CA VAL A 348 -19.44 42.63 20.75
C VAL A 348 -18.37 43.01 21.76
N ASP A 349 -18.77 43.44 22.95
CA ASP A 349 -17.82 43.74 24.03
C ASP A 349 -16.97 42.50 24.34
N GLY A 350 -15.64 42.66 24.37
CA GLY A 350 -14.70 41.55 24.61
C GLY A 350 -13.89 41.17 23.37
N GLN A 351 -13.30 39.96 23.41
CA GLN A 351 -12.49 39.40 22.34
C GLN A 351 -13.13 38.10 21.83
N THR A 352 -13.31 37.97 20.52
CA THR A 352 -13.93 36.78 19.92
C THR A 352 -12.94 36.09 18.98
N PHE A 353 -12.80 34.78 19.14
CA PHE A 353 -11.91 33.93 18.37
C PHE A 353 -12.68 32.77 17.76
N VAL A 354 -12.33 32.41 16.53
CA VAL A 354 -12.92 31.28 15.83
C VAL A 354 -11.84 30.39 15.21
N ASN A 355 -12.01 29.09 15.38
CA ASN A 355 -11.33 28.07 14.59
C ASN A 355 -12.41 27.28 13.85
N ARG A 356 -12.31 27.22 12.51
CA ARG A 356 -13.27 26.50 11.64
C ARG A 356 -12.67 25.21 11.05
N ASP A 357 -11.55 24.77 11.61
CA ASP A 357 -10.88 23.54 11.23
C ASP A 357 -11.30 22.42 12.19
N LEU A 358 -10.95 21.19 11.82
CA LEU A 358 -11.14 20.04 12.69
C LEU A 358 -10.04 19.99 13.77
N LEU A 359 -10.43 20.11 15.02
CA LEU A 359 -9.51 20.12 16.16
C LEU A 359 -9.39 18.71 16.75
N MET A 360 -8.19 18.13 16.62
CA MET A 360 -7.84 16.83 17.20
C MET A 360 -7.77 16.89 18.73
N PRO A 361 -7.95 15.77 19.47
CA PRO A 361 -7.86 15.72 20.93
C PRO A 361 -6.61 16.38 21.54
N GLY A 362 -6.72 16.82 22.80
CA GLY A 362 -5.69 17.53 23.54
C GLY A 362 -6.07 18.97 23.92
N GLU A 363 -5.08 19.76 24.32
CA GLU A 363 -5.24 21.17 24.70
C GLU A 363 -5.47 22.07 23.49
N LYS A 364 -6.45 23.00 23.58
CA LYS A 364 -6.87 23.84 22.45
C LYS A 364 -6.35 25.26 22.56
N PHE A 365 -6.55 25.90 23.70
CA PHE A 365 -6.18 27.29 23.93
C PHE A 365 -5.90 27.58 25.40
N LYS A 366 -5.23 28.71 25.63
CA LYS A 366 -4.98 29.32 26.93
C LYS A 366 -5.37 30.79 26.90
N VAL A 367 -5.88 31.27 28.01
CA VAL A 367 -6.17 32.68 28.26
C VAL A 367 -5.36 33.09 29.48
N PHE A 368 -4.44 34.02 29.29
CA PHE A 368 -3.67 34.62 30.36
C PHE A 368 -4.42 35.85 30.88
N ILE A 369 -4.66 35.90 32.18
CA ILE A 369 -5.46 36.93 32.83
C ILE A 369 -4.51 37.86 33.61
N PHE A 370 -4.65 39.16 33.36
CA PHE A 370 -3.85 40.21 33.98
C PHE A 370 -4.76 41.24 34.65
N LYS A 371 -4.26 41.86 35.72
CA LYS A 371 -4.85 43.08 36.27
C LYS A 371 -4.31 44.28 35.53
N LYS A 372 -5.19 45.26 35.28
CA LYS A 372 -4.82 46.55 34.69
C LYS A 372 -4.14 47.48 35.69
#